data_AF-Q9RY81-F1
#
_entry.id   AF-Q9RY81-F1
#
_cell.length_a   1.000
_cell.length_b   1.000
_cell.length_c   1.000
_cell.angle_alpha   90.00
_cell.angle_beta   90.00
_cell.angle_gamma   90.00
#
_symmetry.space_group_name_H-M   'P 1'
#
loop_
_entity.id
_entity.type
_entity.pdbx_description
1 polymer ?
#
loop_
_entity_poly.entity_id
_entity_poly.type
_entity_poly.pdbx_seq_one_letter_code
_entity_poly.pdbx_strand_id
1 'polypeptide(L)'
;MKWHGASQRKGTFRRVEPDGKDVKPVTTYTHTFVLIEDGRADEQKQPFYTAEAGTPEEAEARAYAAYCRASDCLHQMTSKGPTLIECVHCGLQRRVTMPSLPAPAPARKPERRLFGLLRI
;
A
#
# COMPACT_ATOMS: atom_id res chain seq x y z
N MET A 1 7.44 -5.55 22.10
CA MET A 1 6.38 -6.59 22.19
C MET A 1 6.35 -7.37 20.88
N LYS A 2 6.12 -8.70 20.89
CA LYS A 2 6.05 -9.50 19.64
C LYS A 2 4.60 -9.54 19.14
N TRP A 3 4.35 -9.10 17.91
CA TRP A 3 3.02 -9.19 17.27
C TRP A 3 3.00 -10.49 16.47
N HIS A 4 2.25 -11.47 16.95
CA HIS A 4 2.20 -12.79 16.33
C HIS A 4 1.35 -12.74 15.05
N GLY A 5 1.83 -13.33 13.95
CA GLY A 5 1.11 -13.28 12.68
C GLY A 5 1.05 -11.88 12.05
N ALA A 6 1.98 -10.97 12.41
CA ALA A 6 2.05 -9.65 11.78
C ALA A 6 3.49 -9.23 11.45
N SER A 7 3.67 -8.65 10.27
CA SER A 7 4.89 -7.89 9.92
C SER A 7 4.68 -6.43 10.24
N GLN A 8 5.73 -5.73 10.66
CA GLN A 8 5.66 -4.33 11.08
C GLN A 8 6.70 -3.51 10.33
N ARG A 9 6.33 -2.27 9.99
CA ARG A 9 7.20 -1.29 9.35
C ARG A 9 6.99 0.08 9.99
N LYS A 10 8.09 0.70 10.40
CA LYS A 10 8.10 2.08 10.89
C LYS A 10 8.48 3.02 9.76
N GLY A 11 7.92 4.22 9.75
CA GLY A 11 8.17 5.23 8.74
C GLY A 11 8.03 6.64 9.29
N THR A 12 8.38 7.61 8.45
CA THR A 12 8.17 9.03 8.73
C THR A 12 7.73 9.72 7.44
N PHE A 13 6.84 10.70 7.60
CA PHE A 13 6.43 11.61 6.56
C PHE A 13 6.79 13.02 6.99
N ARG A 14 7.48 13.76 6.12
CA ARG A 14 7.81 15.17 6.35
C ARG A 14 7.00 15.99 5.37
N ARG A 15 6.22 16.93 5.90
CA ARG A 15 5.48 17.91 5.10
C ARG A 15 5.67 19.30 5.68
N VAL A 16 5.27 20.29 4.91
CA VAL A 16 5.21 21.67 5.36
C VAL A 16 3.74 22.01 5.54
N GLU A 17 3.38 22.56 6.69
CA GLU A 17 2.02 23.01 6.99
C GLU A 17 2.00 24.54 7.19
N PRO A 18 0.92 25.22 6.76
CA PRO A 18 0.74 26.63 7.05
C PRO A 18 0.53 26.84 8.56
N ASP A 19 1.26 27.79 9.13
CA ASP A 19 1.16 28.23 10.52
C ASP A 19 0.92 29.74 10.54
N GLY A 20 -0.35 30.14 10.36
CA GLY A 20 -0.73 31.54 10.20
C GLY A 20 -0.14 32.17 8.93
N LYS A 21 0.83 33.08 9.08
CA LYS A 21 1.56 33.72 7.97
C LYS A 21 2.85 32.98 7.60
N ASP A 22 3.25 32.01 8.41
CA ASP A 22 4.49 31.26 8.25
C ASP A 22 4.23 29.84 7.74
N VAL A 23 5.30 29.13 7.42
CA VAL A 23 5.27 27.71 7.04
C VAL A 23 6.18 26.94 7.97
N LYS A 24 5.66 25.87 8.58
CA LYS A 24 6.40 25.06 9.54
C LYS A 24 6.64 23.65 9.01
N PRO A 25 7.86 23.10 9.13
CA PRO A 25 8.09 21.69 8.87
C PRO A 25 7.40 20.86 9.95
N VAL A 26 6.58 19.90 9.52
CA VAL A 26 5.88 18.94 10.38
C VAL A 26 6.37 17.55 10.02
N THR A 27 6.82 16.83 11.05
CA THR A 27 7.19 15.42 10.94
C THR A 27 6.08 14.58 11.54
N THR A 28 5.54 13.67 10.76
CA THR A 28 4.55 12.68 11.19
C THR A 28 5.21 11.31 11.19
N TYR A 29 5.04 10.56 12.27
CA TYR A 29 5.56 9.21 12.40
C TYR A 29 4.48 8.23 11.98
N THR A 30 4.90 7.19 11.26
CA THR A 30 3.99 6.15 10.79
C THR A 30 4.41 4.78 11.33
N HIS A 31 3.41 3.98 11.70
CA HIS A 31 3.60 2.58 12.06
C HIS A 31 2.60 1.74 11.29
N THR A 32 3.11 0.97 10.35
CA THR A 32 2.32 0.08 9.49
C THR A 32 2.49 -1.35 9.97
N PHE A 33 1.41 -2.12 9.95
CA PHE A 33 1.50 -3.56 10.08
C PHE A 33 0.68 -4.27 9.01
N VAL A 34 1.06 -5.51 8.72
CA VAL A 34 0.41 -6.42 7.77
C VAL A 34 0.11 -7.72 8.49
N LEU A 35 -1.13 -8.21 8.43
CA LEU A 35 -1.46 -9.53 8.95
C LEU A 35 -1.00 -10.61 7.97
N ILE A 36 -0.21 -11.55 8.47
CA ILE A 36 0.40 -12.64 7.70
C ILE A 36 -0.46 -13.89 7.90
N GLU A 37 -1.08 -14.37 6.82
CA GLU A 37 -1.84 -15.63 6.84
C GLU A 37 -0.92 -16.85 6.59
N ASP A 38 -0.01 -16.80 5.61
CA ASP A 38 0.79 -17.95 5.15
C ASP A 38 2.32 -17.71 5.17
N GLY A 39 2.83 -17.10 6.23
CA GLY A 39 4.28 -17.01 6.50
C GLY A 39 5.08 -16.00 5.65
N ARG A 40 4.46 -15.28 4.70
CA ARG A 40 5.09 -14.14 3.99
C ARG A 40 4.20 -12.91 4.02
N ALA A 41 4.79 -11.76 4.33
CA ALA A 41 4.11 -10.48 4.30
C ALA A 41 4.11 -9.89 2.88
N ASP A 42 2.94 -9.58 2.34
CA ASP A 42 2.78 -8.88 1.05
C ASP A 42 1.68 -7.82 1.18
N GLU A 43 2.08 -6.55 1.35
CA GLU A 43 1.17 -5.39 1.49
C GLU A 43 0.18 -5.23 0.32
N GLN A 44 0.47 -5.81 -0.86
CA GLN A 44 -0.45 -5.75 -2.00
C GLN A 44 -1.55 -6.81 -1.92
N LYS A 45 -1.28 -7.93 -1.23
CA LYS A 45 -2.19 -9.08 -1.16
C LYS A 45 -2.86 -9.21 0.19
N GLN A 46 -2.27 -8.67 1.24
CA GLN A 46 -2.71 -8.87 2.62
C GLN A 46 -3.33 -7.61 3.22
N PRO A 47 -4.24 -7.79 4.19
CA PRO A 47 -4.73 -6.70 5.02
C PRO A 47 -3.59 -6.00 5.77
N PHE A 48 -3.54 -4.67 5.65
CA PHE A 48 -2.60 -3.81 6.32
C PHE A 48 -3.31 -2.67 7.05
N TYR A 49 -2.59 -2.00 7.93
CA TYR A 49 -3.05 -0.78 8.58
C TYR A 49 -1.87 0.12 8.86
N THR A 50 -2.04 1.43 8.66
CA THR A 50 -1.04 2.45 8.93
C THR A 50 -1.58 3.44 9.96
N ALA A 51 -0.94 3.50 11.12
CA ALA A 51 -1.16 4.57 12.08
C ALA A 51 -0.25 5.76 11.77
N GLU A 52 -0.77 6.98 12.00
CA GLU A 52 -0.01 8.22 11.93
C GLU A 52 -0.11 8.96 13.27
N ALA A 53 1.00 9.50 13.76
CA ALA A 53 1.04 10.27 15.00
C ALA A 53 2.18 11.29 15.06
N GLY A 54 2.18 12.14 16.10
CA GLY A 54 3.21 13.15 16.32
C GLY A 54 4.51 12.59 16.89
N THR A 55 4.45 11.38 17.48
CA THR A 55 5.62 10.67 18.01
C THR A 55 5.65 9.21 17.54
N PRO A 56 6.83 8.56 17.49
CA PRO A 56 6.94 7.13 17.21
C PRO A 56 6.11 6.26 18.15
N GLU A 57 6.10 6.58 19.45
CA GLU A 57 5.44 5.80 20.49
C GLU A 57 3.92 5.86 20.34
N GLU A 58 3.38 7.03 20.01
CA GLU A 58 1.95 7.18 19.73
C GLU A 58 1.55 6.42 18.46
N ALA A 59 2.38 6.45 17.41
CA ALA A 59 2.12 5.73 16.18
C ALA A 59 2.09 4.21 16.45
N GLU A 60 3.06 3.69 17.20
CA GLU A 60 3.12 2.29 17.61
C GLU A 60 1.91 1.90 18.49
N ALA A 61 1.55 2.72 19.47
CA ALA A 61 0.40 2.45 20.35
C ALA A 61 -0.92 2.41 19.58
N ARG A 62 -1.12 3.34 18.64
CA ARG A 62 -2.30 3.36 17.75
C ARG A 62 -2.35 2.14 16.84
N ALA A 63 -1.21 1.77 16.26
CA ALA A 63 -1.11 0.58 15.42
C ALA A 63 -1.35 -0.70 16.23
N TYR A 64 -0.82 -0.78 17.46
CA TYR A 64 -1.02 -1.93 18.34
C TYR A 64 -2.49 -2.10 18.74
N ALA A 65 -3.16 -1.00 19.10
CA ALA A 65 -4.59 -1.04 19.40
C ALA A 65 -5.42 -1.53 18.20
N ALA A 66 -5.04 -1.15 16.97
CA ALA A 66 -5.66 -1.66 15.76
C ALA A 66 -5.34 -3.16 15.52
N TYR A 67 -4.10 -3.58 15.78
CA TYR A 67 -3.69 -4.98 15.71
C TYR A 67 -4.51 -5.86 16.67
N CYS A 68 -4.70 -5.47 17.92
CA CYS A 68 -5.50 -6.23 18.89
C CYS A 68 -6.97 -6.38 18.45
N ARG A 69 -7.54 -5.37 17.81
CA ARG A 69 -8.89 -5.48 17.24
C ARG A 69 -8.93 -6.38 16.01
N ALA A 70 -7.87 -6.35 15.22
CA ALA A 70 -7.80 -7.06 13.96
C ALA A 70 -7.51 -8.56 14.15
N SER A 71 -6.70 -8.94 15.15
CA SER A 71 -6.30 -10.33 15.39
C SER A 71 -7.49 -11.27 15.65
N ASP A 72 -8.55 -10.76 16.28
CA ASP A 72 -9.75 -11.53 16.63
C ASP A 72 -10.93 -11.25 15.68
N CYS A 73 -10.68 -10.58 14.55
CA CYS A 73 -11.72 -10.16 13.62
C CYS A 73 -11.98 -11.21 12.54
N LEU A 74 -13.27 -11.49 12.24
CA LEU A 74 -13.69 -12.35 11.12
C LEU A 74 -13.61 -11.66 9.74
N HIS A 75 -12.89 -10.54 9.66
CA HIS A 75 -12.66 -9.69 8.48
C HIS A 75 -13.76 -9.70 7.39
N GLN A 76 -14.70 -8.76 7.49
CA GLN A 76 -15.66 -8.49 6.43
C GLN A 76 -15.21 -7.27 5.60
N MET A 77 -14.64 -7.53 4.42
CA MET A 77 -14.07 -6.47 3.55
C MET A 77 -15.14 -5.84 2.66
N THR A 78 -15.13 -4.51 2.58
CA THR A 78 -16.04 -3.70 1.75
C THR A 78 -15.26 -2.68 0.94
N SER A 79 -15.78 -2.27 -0.22
CA SER A 79 -15.09 -1.28 -1.05
C SER A 79 -15.16 0.12 -0.44
N LYS A 80 -14.00 0.75 -0.25
CA LYS A 80 -13.85 2.16 0.17
C LYS A 80 -13.43 3.07 -0.98
N GLY A 81 -13.25 2.52 -2.18
CA GLY A 81 -12.78 3.24 -3.36
C GLY A 81 -12.35 2.28 -4.47
N PRO A 82 -11.85 2.82 -5.60
CA PRO A 82 -11.51 2.01 -6.78
C PRO A 82 -10.35 1.04 -6.54
N THR A 83 -9.46 1.33 -5.59
CA THR A 83 -8.23 0.57 -5.35
C THR A 83 -8.07 0.13 -3.90
N LEU A 84 -9.09 0.34 -3.06
CA LEU A 84 -9.02 0.11 -1.62
C LEU A 84 -10.29 -0.55 -1.12
N ILE A 85 -10.11 -1.68 -0.44
CA ILE A 85 -11.17 -2.30 0.36
C ILE A 85 -10.79 -2.20 1.84
N GLU A 86 -11.78 -2.07 2.71
CA GLU A 86 -11.62 -1.90 4.15
C GLU A 86 -12.53 -2.86 4.89
N CYS A 87 -12.04 -3.44 5.98
CA CYS A 87 -12.84 -4.24 6.89
C CYS A 87 -13.77 -3.33 7.70
N VAL A 88 -15.07 -3.60 7.65
CA VAL A 88 -16.08 -2.80 8.39
C VAL A 88 -15.95 -2.89 9.90
N HIS A 89 -15.34 -3.96 10.42
CA HIS A 89 -15.25 -4.23 11.86
C HIS A 89 -13.96 -3.69 12.48
N CYS A 90 -12.81 -3.90 11.83
CA CYS A 90 -11.51 -3.53 12.39
C CYS A 90 -10.78 -2.41 11.64
N GLY A 91 -11.29 -1.96 10.48
CA GLY A 91 -10.69 -0.90 9.68
C GLY A 91 -9.39 -1.28 8.97
N LEU A 92 -9.03 -2.57 8.95
CA LEU A 92 -7.91 -3.03 8.12
C LEU A 92 -8.19 -2.81 6.64
N GLN A 93 -7.17 -2.42 5.90
CA GLN A 93 -7.26 -2.08 4.50
C GLN A 93 -6.54 -3.12 3.64
N ARG A 94 -7.02 -3.35 2.42
CA ARG A 94 -6.30 -4.13 1.41
C ARG A 94 -6.38 -3.40 0.08
N ARG A 95 -5.28 -3.40 -0.66
CA ARG A 95 -5.25 -2.83 -2.01
C ARG A 95 -5.93 -3.79 -2.99
N VAL A 96 -6.72 -3.25 -3.91
CA VAL A 96 -7.26 -4.00 -5.04
C VAL A 96 -6.37 -3.71 -6.24
N THR A 97 -5.77 -4.74 -6.81
CA THR A 97 -5.06 -4.63 -8.08
C THR A 97 -6.08 -4.32 -9.17
N MET A 98 -6.02 -3.13 -9.76
CA MET A 98 -6.84 -2.84 -10.94
C MET A 98 -6.40 -3.73 -12.09
N PRO A 99 -7.32 -4.27 -12.90
CA PRO A 99 -6.95 -4.97 -14.13
C PRO A 99 -6.15 -3.99 -15.00
N SER A 100 -4.89 -4.32 -15.27
CA SER A 100 -4.11 -3.57 -16.25
C SER A 100 -4.79 -3.75 -17.61
N LEU A 101 -5.21 -2.65 -18.23
CA LEU A 101 -5.65 -2.68 -19.63
C LEU A 101 -4.58 -3.40 -20.46
N PRO A 102 -4.95 -4.28 -21.40
CA PRO A 102 -3.99 -5.00 -22.20
C PRO A 102 -3.05 -3.99 -22.86
N ALA A 103 -1.74 -4.20 -22.66
CA ALA A 103 -0.73 -3.34 -23.25
C ALA A 103 -1.01 -3.22 -24.77
N PRO A 104 -0.97 -2.01 -25.35
CA PRO A 104 -1.18 -1.87 -26.78
C PRO A 104 -0.20 -2.79 -27.52
N ALA A 105 -0.73 -3.62 -28.42
CA ALA A 105 0.05 -4.59 -29.18
C ALA A 105 1.28 -3.88 -29.79
N PRO A 106 2.47 -4.51 -29.76
CA PRO A 106 3.67 -3.89 -30.30
C PRO A 106 3.40 -3.50 -31.76
N ALA A 107 3.57 -2.20 -32.06
CA ALA A 107 3.45 -1.68 -33.41
C ALA A 107 4.33 -2.53 -34.33
N ARG A 108 3.69 -3.28 -35.24
CA ARG A 108 4.40 -4.10 -36.23
C ARG A 108 5.30 -3.15 -37.01
N LYS A 109 6.62 -3.27 -36.81
CA LYS A 109 7.60 -2.57 -37.62
C LYS A 109 7.34 -2.96 -39.08
N PRO A 110 7.27 -2.01 -40.02
CA PRO A 110 7.12 -2.35 -41.43
C PRO A 110 8.35 -3.16 -41.86
N GLU A 111 8.12 -4.39 -42.33
CA GLU A 111 9.12 -5.21 -42.99
C GLU A 111 9.70 -4.41 -44.17
N ARG A 112 10.96 -3.99 -44.05
CA ARG A 112 11.73 -3.52 -45.19
C ARG A 112 11.88 -4.70 -46.15
N ARG A 113 11.06 -4.73 -47.21
CA ARG A 113 11.31 -5.57 -48.38
C ARG A 113 12.64 -5.13 -48.99
N LEU A 114 13.71 -5.85 -48.66
CA LEU A 114 14.95 -5.87 -49.43
C LEU A 114 14.62 -6.52 -50.78
N PHE A 115 14.30 -5.71 -51.77
CA PHE A 115 14.33 -6.15 -53.16
C PHE A 115 15.80 -6.37 -53.54
N GLY A 116 16.18 -7.65 -53.58
CA GLY A 116 17.44 -8.08 -54.17
C GLY A 116 17.47 -7.70 -55.65
N LEU A 117 18.33 -6.75 -56.00
CA LEU A 117 18.84 -6.60 -57.36
C LEU A 117 19.96 -7.62 -57.55
N LEU A 118 19.59 -8.87 -57.83
CA LEU A 118 20.44 -9.77 -58.60
C LEU A 118 20.17 -9.50 -60.08
N ARG A 119 21.12 -8.85 -60.75
CA ARG A 119 21.28 -8.94 -62.21
C ARG A 119 22.71 -9.40 -62.47
N ILE A 120 22.77 -10.66 -62.94
CA ILE A 120 23.67 -11.29 -63.92
C ILE A 120 25.08 -10.70 -64.00
#